data_AF-A0A6M3LQ42-F1
#
_entry.id   AF-A0A6M3LQ42-F1
#
_cell.length_a   1.000
_cell.length_b   1.000
_cell.length_c   1.000
_cell.angle_alpha   90.00
_cell.angle_beta   90.00
_cell.angle_gamma   90.00
#
_symmetry.space_group_name_H-M   'P 1'
#
loop_
_entity.id
_entity.type
_entity.pdbx_description
1 polymer ?
#
loop_
_entity_poly.entity_id
_entity_poly.type
_entity_poly.pdbx_seq_one_letter_code
_entity_poly.pdbx_strand_id
1 'polypeptide(L)' 'MSTFTATRNGITIMVYMLSLNNWAYQAERGNMYARGTVKASNRNEAFDRAMDVVRLELAAPWN' A
#
# COMPACT_ATOMS: atom_id res chain seq x y z
N MET A 1 -5.51 -15.20 7.28
CA MET A 1 -4.49 -14.27 6.73
C MET A 1 -4.82 -14.03 5.27
N SER A 2 -5.12 -12.80 4.84
CA SER A 2 -5.36 -12.50 3.42
C SER A 2 -4.30 -11.53 2.89
N THR A 3 -3.80 -11.82 1.69
CA THR A 3 -2.84 -11.00 0.94
C THR A 3 -3.47 -10.66 -0.40
N PHE A 4 -3.21 -9.46 -0.89
CA PHE A 4 -3.68 -9.05 -2.20
C PHE A 4 -2.72 -8.08 -2.85
N THR A 5 -2.60 -8.20 -4.18
CA THR A 5 -1.69 -7.42 -5.00
C THR A 5 -2.46 -6.76 -6.12
N ALA A 6 -2.20 -5.49 -6.38
CA ALA A 6 -2.76 -4.77 -7.52
C ALA A 6 -1.75 -3.78 -8.08
N THR A 7 -1.85 -3.52 -9.39
CA THR A 7 -1.04 -2.53 -10.07
C THR A 7 -1.92 -1.40 -10.60
N ARG A 8 -1.60 -0.15 -10.26
CA ARG A 8 -2.33 1.03 -10.73
C ARG A 8 -1.36 2.17 -11.03
N ASN A 9 -1.47 2.78 -12.21
CA ASN A 9 -0.58 3.88 -12.65
C ASN A 9 0.93 3.55 -12.51
N GLY A 10 1.31 2.30 -12.79
CA GLY A 10 2.70 1.83 -12.67
C GLY A 10 3.19 1.58 -11.24
N ILE A 11 2.32 1.71 -10.24
CA ILE A 11 2.59 1.34 -8.84
C ILE A 11 2.01 -0.06 -8.61
N THR A 12 2.86 -1.03 -8.29
CA THR A 12 2.42 -2.34 -7.79
C THR A 12 2.42 -2.30 -6.28
N ILE A 13 1.28 -2.56 -5.65
CA ILE A 13 1.15 -2.64 -4.19
C ILE A 13 0.67 -4.02 -3.77
N MET A 14 1.28 -4.56 -2.73
CA MET A 14 0.86 -5.74 -2.00
C MET A 14 0.44 -5.32 -0.60
N VAL A 15 -0.76 -5.71 -0.18
CA VAL A 15 -1.31 -5.42 1.15
C VAL A 15 -1.70 -6.73 1.82
N TYR A 16 -1.36 -6.90 3.09
CA TYR A 16 -1.65 -8.11 3.86
C TYR A 16 -2.09 -7.79 5.28
N MET A 17 -3.07 -8.54 5.78
CA MET A 17 -3.63 -8.34 7.11
C MET A 17 -2.69 -8.88 8.19
N LEU A 18 -2.26 -8.03 9.12
CA LEU A 18 -1.52 -8.43 10.32
C LEU A 18 -2.48 -8.79 11.46
N SER A 19 -3.55 -8.02 11.63
CA SER A 19 -4.64 -8.27 12.58
C SER A 19 -5.94 -7.62 12.08
N LEU A 20 -7.07 -7.85 12.78
CA LEU A 20 -8.42 -7.37 12.41
C LEU A 20 -8.46 -5.90 11.94
N ASN A 21 -7.60 -5.04 12.50
CA ASN A 21 -7.55 -3.62 12.17
C ASN A 21 -6.16 -3.15 11.73
N ASN A 22 -5.20 -4.06 11.48
CA ASN A 22 -3.83 -3.69 11.16
C ASN A 22 -3.40 -4.39 9.87
N TRP A 23 -3.01 -3.61 8.87
CA TRP A 23 -2.60 -4.10 7.56
C TRP A 23 -1.24 -3.56 7.23
N ALA A 24 -0.35 -4.39 6.72
CA ALA A 24 0.93 -3.96 6.17
C ALA A 24 0.81 -3.81 4.65
N TYR A 25 1.59 -2.91 4.09
CA TYR A 25 1.70 -2.73 2.66
C TYR A 25 3.15 -2.66 2.22
N GLN A 26 3.39 -3.11 1.00
CA GLN A 26 4.64 -2.94 0.26
C GLN A 26 4.27 -2.50 -1.15
N ALA A 27 4.84 -1.41 -1.61
CA ALA A 27 4.65 -0.91 -2.95
C ALA A 27 5.97 -0.63 -3.66
N GLU A 28 5.92 -0.72 -4.98
CA GLU A 28 7.04 -0.49 -5.88
C GLU A 28 6.55 0.31 -7.10
N ARG A 29 7.39 1.27 -7.53
CA ARG A 29 7.23 2.01 -8.78
C ARG A 29 8.60 2.31 -9.38
N GLY A 30 9.04 1.46 -10.31
CA GLY A 30 10.40 1.57 -10.88
C GLY A 30 11.45 1.40 -9.78
N ASN A 31 12.39 2.34 -9.67
CA ASN A 31 13.48 2.30 -8.67
C ASN A 31 13.05 2.73 -7.26
N MET A 32 11.77 3.03 -7.04
CA MET A 32 11.26 3.51 -5.76
C MET A 32 10.41 2.45 -5.07
N TYR A 33 10.52 2.38 -3.75
CA TYR A 33 9.78 1.47 -2.89
C TYR A 33 9.17 2.21 -1.70
N ALA A 34 7.98 1.78 -1.29
CA ALA A 34 7.25 2.28 -0.14
C ALA A 34 6.78 1.09 0.71
N ARG A 35 6.92 1.18 2.04
CA ARG A 35 6.54 0.10 2.96
C ARG A 35 6.01 0.71 4.24
N GLY A 36 4.94 0.14 4.77
CA GLY A 36 4.39 0.63 6.02
C GLY A 36 3.18 -0.16 6.48
N THR A 37 2.43 0.44 7.40
CA THR A 37 1.20 -0.14 7.95
C THR A 37 0.07 0.87 7.92
N VAL A 38 -1.15 0.39 7.67
CA VAL A 38 -2.39 1.18 7.77
C VAL A 38 -3.37 0.50 8.71
N LYS A 39 -4.15 1.32 9.42
CA LYS A 39 -5.33 0.84 10.15
C LYS A 39 -6.53 0.85 9.22
N ALA A 40 -7.26 -0.25 9.12
CA ALA A 40 -8.48 -0.36 8.31
C ALA A 40 -9.35 -1.53 8.79
N SER A 41 -10.66 -1.36 8.73
CA SER A 41 -11.66 -2.33 9.21
C SER A 41 -11.91 -3.47 8.24
N ASN A 42 -11.52 -3.29 6.97
CA ASN A 42 -11.79 -4.24 5.91
C ASN A 42 -10.74 -4.13 4.78
N ARG A 43 -10.80 -5.07 3.85
CA ARG A 43 -9.86 -5.19 2.74
C ARG A 43 -9.84 -3.97 1.80
N ASN A 44 -11.01 -3.46 1.42
CA ASN A 44 -11.11 -2.36 0.46
C ASN A 44 -10.60 -1.05 1.08
N GLU A 45 -11.00 -0.78 2.32
CA GLU A 45 -10.50 0.37 3.08
C GLU A 45 -8.98 0.29 3.29
N ALA A 46 -8.43 -0.90 3.57
CA ALA A 46 -6.99 -1.10 3.69
C ALA A 46 -6.26 -0.79 2.38
N PHE A 47 -6.84 -1.19 1.26
CA PHE A 47 -6.28 -0.89 -0.06
C PHE A 47 -6.27 0.60 -0.36
N ASP A 48 -7.41 1.26 -0.20
CA ASP A 48 -7.57 2.68 -0.53
C ASP A 48 -6.61 3.52 0.34
N ARG A 49 -6.53 3.25 1.64
CA ARG A 49 -5.58 3.92 2.55
C ARG A 49 -4.13 3.66 2.17
N ALA A 50 -3.76 2.41 1.86
CA ALA A 50 -2.40 2.09 1.46
C ALA A 50 -2.03 2.76 0.14
N MET A 51 -2.95 2.82 -0.82
CA MET A 51 -2.76 3.51 -2.10
C MET A 51 -2.59 5.02 -1.93
N ASP A 52 -3.33 5.66 -1.01
CA ASP A 52 -3.17 7.10 -0.73
C ASP A 52 -1.79 7.42 -0.13
N VAL A 53 -1.33 6.61 0.84
CA VAL A 53 0.01 6.78 1.43
C VAL A 53 1.10 6.56 0.38
N VAL A 54 1.02 5.46 -0.36
CA VAL A 54 2.01 5.12 -1.39
C VAL A 54 2.03 6.14 -2.52
N ARG A 55 0.88 6.69 -2.91
CA ARG A 55 0.84 7.79 -3.88
C ARG A 55 1.61 8.99 -3.39
N LEU A 56 1.45 9.40 -2.13
CA LEU A 56 2.19 10.52 -1.58
C LEU A 56 3.70 10.22 -1.52
N GLU A 57 4.08 9.02 -1.08
CA GLU A 57 5.49 8.62 -0.96
C GLU A 57 6.21 8.44 -2.31
N LEU A 58 5.53 7.91 -3.33
CA LEU A 58 6.09 7.59 -4.65
C LEU A 58 5.78 8.65 -5.74
N ALA A 59 4.94 9.64 -5.45
CA ALA A 59 4.71 10.80 -6.33
C ALA A 59 5.46 12.05 -5.88
N ALA A 60 5.95 12.11 -4.63
CA ALA A 60 6.88 13.15 -4.24
C ALA A 60 8.13 13.03 -5.13
N PRO A 61 8.49 14.04 -5.94
CA PRO A 61 9.78 14.06 -6.59
C PRO A 61 10.81 14.07 -5.46
N TRP A 62 11.58 12.99 -5.35
CA TRP A 62 12.79 13.01 -4.56
C TRP A 62 13.69 14.04 -5.23
N ASN A 63 13.75 15.24 -4.65
CA ASN A 63 14.78 16.20 -4.98
C ASN A 63 16.15 15.58 -4.69
#